data_AF-A0AAE3JN78-F1
#
_entry.id   AF-A0AAE3JN78-F1
#
_cell.length_a   1.000
_cell.length_b   1.000
_cell.length_c   1.000
_cell.angle_alpha   90.00
_cell.angle_beta   90.00
_cell.angle_gamma   90.00
#
_symmetry.space_group_name_H-M   'P 1'
#
loop_
_entity.id
_entity.type
_entity.pdbx_description
1 polymer ?
#
loop_
_entity_poly.entity_id
_entity_poly.type
_entity_poly.pdbx_seq_one_letter_code
_entity_poly.pdbx_strand_id
1 'polypeptide(L)'
;MRTAIIILTVFLSQLSMKTYACDCESQGNFYKVSPNSDLVALVKINKYLTFKDIYDSPTPMSMEVEILEVFKGVDNRKTVKVWGDVGHLCRPYLNQFSVDSIYVIAFQKGEKGSEFGHLNETENDYSISNCGEYWLKANRKSDTLIGSESTIELNRLMGLYDRTKDLTPADFKEIFQKALDFPDLQQYYHTDFDSTRKQVIIKYFGDANHNNLQGVSKFDRQVIIKTEEEIKKEGIKNYFGLGDWVCGTNSVRMQLYYPIEGITLSLMFKKINNEWTITSNALWEE
;
A
#
# COMPACT_ATOMS: atom_id res chain seq x y z
N MET A 1 -61.24 -11.95 -34.91
CA MET A 1 -60.24 -12.90 -34.35
C MET A 1 -58.80 -12.55 -34.75
N ARG A 2 -58.48 -12.33 -36.04
CA ARG A 2 -57.12 -11.96 -36.49
C ARG A 2 -56.56 -10.65 -35.91
N THR A 3 -57.39 -9.61 -35.78
CA THR A 3 -57.00 -8.31 -35.19
C THR A 3 -56.71 -8.39 -33.68
N ALA A 4 -57.43 -9.24 -32.94
CA ALA A 4 -57.18 -9.45 -31.51
C ALA A 4 -55.83 -10.17 -31.26
N ILE A 5 -55.45 -11.08 -32.16
CA ILE A 5 -54.16 -11.78 -32.08
C ILE A 5 -52.99 -10.83 -32.37
N ILE A 6 -53.14 -9.90 -33.33
CA ILE A 6 -52.12 -8.90 -33.67
C ILE A 6 -51.91 -7.89 -32.52
N ILE A 7 -53.00 -7.46 -31.86
CA ILE A 7 -52.89 -6.55 -30.71
C ILE A 7 -52.21 -7.26 -29.52
N LEU A 8 -52.49 -8.54 -29.30
CA LEU A 8 -51.87 -9.32 -28.23
C LEU A 8 -50.37 -9.54 -28.47
N THR A 9 -49.93 -9.82 -29.71
CA THR A 9 -48.49 -9.97 -30.02
C THR A 9 -47.72 -8.65 -29.91
N VAL A 10 -48.32 -7.51 -30.28
CA VAL A 10 -47.70 -6.18 -30.09
C VAL A 10 -47.60 -5.83 -28.61
N PHE A 11 -48.59 -6.16 -27.79
CA PHE A 11 -48.55 -5.92 -26.34
C PHE A 11 -47.51 -6.78 -25.61
N LEU A 12 -47.29 -8.04 -26.04
CA LEU A 12 -46.23 -8.89 -25.47
C LEU A 12 -44.81 -8.43 -25.84
N SER A 13 -44.63 -7.74 -26.99
CA SER A 13 -43.31 -7.21 -27.37
C SER A 13 -42.85 -5.96 -26.59
N GLN A 14 -43.73 -5.36 -25.76
CA GLN A 14 -43.38 -4.21 -24.92
C GLN A 14 -42.93 -4.59 -23.50
N LEU A 15 -42.84 -5.89 -23.21
CA LEU A 15 -42.19 -6.40 -22.00
C LEU A 15 -40.66 -6.39 -22.20
N SER A 16 -40.09 -5.19 -22.31
CA SER A 16 -38.64 -5.00 -22.31
C SER A 16 -38.12 -5.36 -20.92
N MET A 17 -37.56 -6.56 -20.77
CA MET A 17 -36.78 -6.89 -19.58
C MET A 17 -35.61 -5.90 -19.51
N LYS A 18 -35.48 -5.18 -18.39
CA LYS A 18 -34.31 -4.33 -18.17
C LYS A 18 -33.08 -5.24 -18.09
N THR A 19 -32.26 -5.23 -19.13
CA THR A 19 -30.95 -5.87 -19.11
C THR A 19 -29.98 -4.95 -18.39
N TYR A 20 -29.59 -5.32 -17.18
CA TYR A 20 -28.53 -4.63 -16.44
C TYR A 20 -27.20 -5.19 -16.93
N ALA A 21 -26.69 -4.65 -18.04
CA ALA A 21 -25.30 -4.84 -18.41
C ALA A 21 -24.47 -3.80 -17.64
N CYS A 22 -23.29 -4.20 -17.17
CA CYS A 22 -22.30 -3.21 -16.78
C CYS A 22 -21.90 -2.41 -18.02
N ASP A 23 -22.18 -1.11 -18.01
CA ASP A 23 -21.65 -0.17 -18.98
C ASP A 23 -20.99 0.96 -18.21
N CYS A 24 -19.68 1.10 -18.38
CA CYS A 24 -18.92 2.20 -17.81
C CYS A 24 -17.85 2.66 -18.78
N GLU A 25 -17.71 3.98 -18.89
CA GLU A 25 -16.60 4.57 -19.61
C GLU A 25 -15.30 4.27 -18.86
N SER A 26 -14.24 3.93 -19.61
CA SER A 26 -12.93 3.70 -19.03
C SER A 26 -12.45 4.96 -18.29
N GLN A 27 -12.16 4.82 -17.01
CA GLN A 27 -11.66 5.90 -16.17
C GLN A 27 -10.15 6.12 -16.37
N GLY A 28 -9.50 5.24 -17.13
CA GLY A 28 -8.10 5.32 -17.55
C GLY A 28 -7.17 4.34 -16.82
N ASN A 29 -5.87 4.59 -16.98
CA ASN A 29 -4.81 3.77 -16.42
C ASN A 29 -4.68 3.88 -14.89
N PHE A 30 -3.81 3.05 -14.31
CA PHE A 30 -3.66 2.94 -12.85
C PHE A 30 -3.37 4.27 -12.18
N TYR A 31 -2.48 5.11 -12.75
CA TYR A 31 -2.15 6.43 -12.18
C TYR A 31 -3.36 7.36 -12.07
N LYS A 32 -4.32 7.24 -12.98
CA LYS A 32 -5.50 8.10 -13.01
C LYS A 32 -6.59 7.60 -12.06
N VAL A 33 -6.78 6.28 -11.97
CA VAL A 33 -7.88 5.70 -11.18
C VAL A 33 -7.53 5.50 -9.70
N SER A 34 -6.29 5.10 -9.42
CA SER A 34 -5.87 4.72 -8.07
C SER A 34 -5.91 5.87 -7.04
N PRO A 35 -5.64 7.15 -7.37
CA PRO A 35 -5.84 8.25 -6.41
C PRO A 35 -7.31 8.42 -5.97
N ASN A 36 -8.27 7.99 -6.78
CA ASN A 36 -9.71 8.13 -6.48
C ASN A 36 -10.28 6.93 -5.70
N SER A 37 -9.47 5.92 -5.40
CA SER A 37 -9.91 4.71 -4.69
C SER A 37 -9.79 4.84 -3.18
N ASP A 38 -10.63 4.16 -2.40
CA ASP A 38 -10.62 4.24 -0.93
C ASP A 38 -9.34 3.70 -0.29
N LEU A 39 -8.78 2.65 -0.86
CA LEU A 39 -7.54 2.02 -0.41
C LEU A 39 -6.68 1.65 -1.62
N VAL A 40 -5.37 1.89 -1.57
CA VAL A 40 -4.41 1.38 -2.54
C VAL A 40 -3.35 0.61 -1.79
N ALA A 41 -3.20 -0.68 -2.09
CA ALA A 41 -2.37 -1.57 -1.30
C ALA A 41 -1.69 -2.64 -2.15
N LEU A 42 -0.48 -3.04 -1.73
CA LEU A 42 0.18 -4.26 -2.17
C LEU A 42 -0.40 -5.42 -1.38
N VAL A 43 -0.93 -6.41 -2.09
CA VAL A 43 -1.63 -7.55 -1.48
C VAL A 43 -1.18 -8.87 -2.08
N LYS A 44 -1.26 -9.93 -1.27
CA LYS A 44 -1.17 -11.32 -1.73
C LYS A 44 -2.55 -11.95 -1.72
N ILE A 45 -2.91 -12.69 -2.77
CA ILE A 45 -4.17 -13.44 -2.80
C ILE A 45 -4.01 -14.74 -2.00
N ASN A 46 -4.79 -14.91 -0.93
CA ASN A 46 -4.69 -16.09 -0.06
C ASN A 46 -5.55 -17.25 -0.57
N LYS A 47 -6.84 -17.00 -0.80
CA LYS A 47 -7.81 -18.02 -1.20
C LYS A 47 -9.10 -17.39 -1.70
N TYR A 48 -9.82 -18.14 -2.52
CA TYR A 48 -11.23 -17.86 -2.80
C TYR A 48 -12.10 -18.34 -1.64
N LEU A 49 -13.18 -17.62 -1.34
CA LEU A 49 -14.03 -17.87 -0.17
C LEU A 49 -15.42 -18.39 -0.56
N THR A 50 -16.03 -17.78 -1.57
CA THR A 50 -17.39 -18.13 -2.01
C THR A 50 -17.43 -18.26 -3.53
N PHE A 51 -18.39 -19.05 -4.02
CA PHE A 51 -18.53 -19.36 -5.45
C PHE A 51 -19.99 -19.27 -5.87
N LYS A 52 -20.20 -19.01 -7.16
CA LYS A 52 -21.49 -19.09 -7.84
C LYS A 52 -21.26 -19.67 -9.23
N ASP A 53 -22.17 -20.52 -9.68
CA ASP A 53 -22.14 -21.02 -11.05
C ASP A 53 -22.56 -19.90 -12.00
N ILE A 54 -21.63 -19.50 -12.86
CA ILE A 54 -21.83 -18.52 -13.92
C ILE A 54 -21.38 -19.23 -15.21
N TYR A 55 -22.29 -19.38 -16.16
CA TYR A 55 -22.07 -20.16 -17.39
C TYR A 55 -21.56 -21.59 -17.13
N ASP A 56 -22.21 -22.31 -16.20
CA ASP A 56 -21.89 -23.69 -15.82
C ASP A 56 -20.46 -23.89 -15.27
N SER A 57 -19.84 -22.82 -14.78
CA SER A 57 -18.51 -22.84 -14.19
C SER A 57 -18.52 -22.22 -12.79
N PRO A 58 -17.93 -22.89 -11.77
CA PRO A 58 -17.85 -22.35 -10.42
C PRO A 58 -16.93 -21.14 -10.41
N THR A 59 -17.54 -19.96 -10.35
CA THR A 59 -16.83 -18.67 -10.43
C THR A 59 -16.67 -18.09 -9.02
N PRO A 60 -15.46 -17.71 -8.59
CA PRO A 60 -15.25 -17.13 -7.26
C PRO A 60 -15.91 -15.75 -7.14
N MET A 61 -16.77 -15.59 -6.13
CA MET A 61 -17.51 -14.35 -5.84
C MET A 61 -16.83 -13.47 -4.80
N SER A 62 -16.05 -14.09 -3.90
CA SER A 62 -15.20 -13.35 -2.97
C SER A 62 -13.86 -14.03 -2.76
N MET A 63 -12.85 -13.24 -2.41
CA MET A 63 -11.51 -13.71 -2.07
C MET A 63 -11.01 -13.06 -0.78
N GLU A 64 -10.13 -13.78 -0.08
CA GLU A 64 -9.33 -13.23 1.02
C GLU A 64 -7.99 -12.77 0.46
N VAL A 65 -7.59 -11.55 0.80
CA VAL A 65 -6.28 -11.00 0.46
C VAL A 65 -5.53 -10.61 1.73
N GLU A 66 -4.23 -10.88 1.76
CA GLU A 66 -3.31 -10.40 2.79
C GLU A 66 -2.75 -9.04 2.37
N ILE A 67 -2.91 -8.04 3.23
CA ILE A 67 -2.34 -6.69 3.04
C ILE A 67 -0.87 -6.74 3.44
N LEU A 68 0.00 -6.60 2.44
CA LEU A 68 1.45 -6.52 2.66
C LEU A 68 1.87 -5.07 2.94
N GLU A 69 1.30 -4.13 2.18
CA GLU A 69 1.62 -2.71 2.29
C GLU A 69 0.44 -1.85 1.86
N VAL A 70 0.28 -0.68 2.49
CA VAL A 70 -0.75 0.31 2.14
C VAL A 70 -0.05 1.57 1.64
N PHE A 71 -0.35 1.96 0.40
CA PHE A 71 0.13 3.20 -0.22
C PHE A 71 -0.84 4.36 0.03
N LYS A 72 -2.15 4.11 -0.09
CA LYS A 72 -3.21 5.12 0.14
C LYS A 72 -4.34 4.53 0.97
N GLY A 73 -4.95 5.34 1.82
CA GLY A 73 -6.10 4.94 2.64
C GLY A 73 -5.67 4.37 3.99
N VAL A 74 -6.63 3.82 4.74
CA VAL A 74 -6.40 3.29 6.09
C VAL A 74 -7.07 1.94 6.25
N ASP A 75 -6.27 0.89 6.47
CA ASP A 75 -6.72 -0.41 6.96
C ASP A 75 -5.60 -1.06 7.78
N ASN A 76 -5.93 -1.50 8.99
CA ASN A 76 -4.98 -2.09 9.94
C ASN A 76 -5.07 -3.62 9.98
N ARG A 77 -6.03 -4.22 9.26
CA ARG A 77 -6.24 -5.66 9.24
C ARG A 77 -5.15 -6.32 8.40
N LYS A 78 -4.69 -7.49 8.84
CA LYS A 78 -3.76 -8.32 8.07
C LYS A 78 -4.42 -8.89 6.81
N THR A 79 -5.69 -9.27 6.92
CA THR A 79 -6.45 -9.84 5.81
C THR A 79 -7.78 -9.13 5.65
N VAL A 80 -8.21 -8.94 4.41
CA VAL A 80 -9.52 -8.37 4.07
C VAL A 80 -10.23 -9.22 3.03
N LYS A 81 -11.56 -9.11 2.99
CA LYS A 81 -12.39 -9.77 1.99
C LYS A 81 -12.66 -8.81 0.84
N VAL A 82 -12.54 -9.34 -0.38
CA VAL A 82 -12.79 -8.60 -1.62
C VAL A 82 -13.88 -9.30 -2.41
N TRP A 83 -14.88 -8.55 -2.86
CA TRP A 83 -16.01 -9.03 -3.67
C TRP A 83 -15.78 -8.74 -5.15
N GLY A 84 -16.05 -9.74 -5.98
CA GLY A 84 -16.02 -9.64 -7.44
C GLY A 84 -17.39 -9.42 -8.04
N ASP A 85 -17.50 -9.74 -9.32
CA ASP A 85 -18.74 -9.57 -10.08
C ASP A 85 -19.68 -10.78 -10.00
N VAL A 86 -20.98 -10.49 -9.96
CA VAL A 86 -22.08 -11.46 -10.15
C VAL A 86 -22.71 -11.36 -11.55
N GLY A 87 -22.12 -10.54 -12.44
CA GLY A 87 -22.43 -10.39 -13.86
C GLY A 87 -22.87 -8.98 -14.28
N HIS A 88 -23.01 -8.03 -13.35
CA HIS A 88 -23.55 -6.69 -13.62
C HIS A 88 -23.02 -5.57 -12.71
N LEU A 89 -22.05 -5.86 -11.82
CA LEU A 89 -21.57 -4.90 -10.83
C LEU A 89 -20.40 -4.03 -11.33
N CYS A 90 -19.97 -4.20 -12.59
CA CYS A 90 -18.77 -3.55 -13.14
C CYS A 90 -17.50 -3.86 -12.37
N ARG A 91 -17.38 -5.11 -11.92
CA ARG A 91 -16.24 -5.63 -11.17
C ARG A 91 -15.55 -6.72 -12.00
N PRO A 92 -14.30 -7.06 -11.72
CA PRO A 92 -13.68 -8.20 -12.37
C PRO A 92 -14.23 -9.52 -11.79
N TYR A 93 -14.23 -10.56 -12.62
CA TYR A 93 -14.31 -11.93 -12.11
C TYR A 93 -13.02 -12.27 -11.36
N LEU A 94 -13.13 -12.83 -10.16
CA LEU A 94 -11.97 -13.01 -9.29
C LEU A 94 -11.03 -14.14 -9.72
N ASN A 95 -11.44 -14.98 -10.67
CA ASN A 95 -10.58 -15.99 -11.29
C ASN A 95 -9.39 -15.39 -12.07
N GLN A 96 -9.41 -14.09 -12.38
CA GLN A 96 -8.28 -13.37 -12.96
C GLN A 96 -7.12 -13.16 -11.97
N PHE A 97 -7.40 -13.25 -10.66
CA PHE A 97 -6.42 -13.08 -9.59
C PHE A 97 -5.96 -14.45 -9.11
N SER A 98 -4.73 -14.84 -9.44
CA SER A 98 -4.21 -16.15 -9.06
C SER A 98 -3.87 -16.20 -7.57
N VAL A 99 -4.25 -17.29 -6.90
CA VAL A 99 -3.82 -17.59 -5.52
C VAL A 99 -2.29 -17.55 -5.42
N ASP A 100 -1.79 -17.09 -4.28
CA ASP A 100 -0.38 -16.82 -3.96
C ASP A 100 0.30 -15.74 -4.80
N SER A 101 -0.36 -15.13 -5.78
CA SER A 101 0.20 -14.02 -6.55
C SER A 101 0.05 -12.70 -5.80
N ILE A 102 0.96 -11.77 -6.11
CA ILE A 102 1.02 -10.45 -5.50
C ILE A 102 0.54 -9.41 -6.51
N TYR A 103 -0.26 -8.47 -6.04
CA TYR A 103 -0.84 -7.40 -6.84
C TYR A 103 -0.78 -6.09 -6.06
N VAL A 104 -0.64 -4.98 -6.78
CA VAL A 104 -1.12 -3.70 -6.27
C VAL A 104 -2.55 -3.53 -6.74
N ILE A 105 -3.46 -3.27 -5.80
CA ILE A 105 -4.88 -3.09 -6.10
C ILE A 105 -5.36 -1.77 -5.51
N ALA A 106 -6.14 -1.05 -6.31
CA ALA A 106 -6.90 0.12 -5.90
C ALA A 106 -8.34 -0.31 -5.60
N PHE A 107 -8.68 -0.38 -4.32
CA PHE A 107 -9.93 -0.89 -3.81
C PHE A 107 -10.96 0.21 -3.58
N GLN A 108 -12.23 -0.14 -3.83
CA GLN A 108 -13.39 0.62 -3.37
C GLN A 108 -13.95 -0.06 -2.12
N LYS A 109 -14.53 0.72 -1.20
CA LYS A 109 -15.23 0.18 -0.03
C LYS A 109 -16.41 -0.68 -0.44
N GLY A 110 -16.70 -1.70 0.36
CA GLY A 110 -17.85 -2.55 0.11
C GLY A 110 -19.16 -1.82 0.36
N GLU A 111 -20.14 -2.07 -0.49
CA GLU A 111 -21.47 -1.45 -0.39
C GLU A 111 -22.51 -2.44 0.09
N LYS A 112 -23.02 -2.25 1.32
CA LYS A 112 -24.04 -3.12 1.90
C LYS A 112 -25.44 -2.75 1.42
N GLY A 113 -26.12 -3.70 0.77
CA GLY A 113 -27.54 -3.56 0.42
C GLY A 113 -27.82 -2.53 -0.69
N SER A 114 -26.80 -2.15 -1.46
CA SER A 114 -26.96 -1.34 -2.67
C SER A 114 -27.13 -2.23 -3.91
N GLU A 115 -27.67 -1.66 -4.97
CA GLU A 115 -27.71 -2.30 -6.30
C GLU A 115 -26.33 -2.44 -6.95
N PHE A 116 -25.31 -1.78 -6.38
CA PHE A 116 -23.92 -1.81 -6.83
C PHE A 116 -23.04 -2.74 -5.98
N GLY A 117 -23.63 -3.42 -4.98
CA GLY A 117 -22.96 -4.33 -4.06
C GLY A 117 -23.47 -5.77 -4.13
N HIS A 118 -22.64 -6.72 -3.68
CA HIS A 118 -23.09 -8.10 -3.50
C HIS A 118 -24.00 -8.21 -2.26
N LEU A 119 -25.02 -9.06 -2.30
CA LEU A 119 -25.98 -9.28 -1.19
C LEU A 119 -25.36 -9.59 0.19
N ASN A 120 -24.13 -10.10 0.21
CA ASN A 120 -23.41 -10.53 1.41
C ASN A 120 -22.22 -9.61 1.72
N GLU A 121 -22.05 -8.56 0.92
CA GLU A 121 -21.02 -7.54 1.10
C GLU A 121 -21.38 -6.61 2.25
N THR A 122 -20.35 -6.18 2.96
CA THR A 122 -20.46 -5.26 4.08
C THR A 122 -19.54 -4.07 3.88
N GLU A 123 -19.79 -2.99 4.62
CA GLU A 123 -18.92 -1.78 4.62
C GLU A 123 -17.48 -2.05 5.10
N ASN A 124 -17.26 -3.20 5.74
CA ASN A 124 -15.94 -3.67 6.15
C ASN A 124 -15.22 -4.46 5.04
N ASP A 125 -15.88 -4.83 3.95
CA ASP A 125 -15.27 -5.51 2.82
C ASP A 125 -14.77 -4.48 1.79
N TYR A 126 -14.17 -4.99 0.71
CA TYR A 126 -13.74 -4.20 -0.43
C TYR A 126 -14.27 -4.77 -1.74
N SER A 127 -14.23 -3.97 -2.79
CA SER A 127 -14.46 -4.37 -4.18
C SER A 127 -13.41 -3.75 -5.10
N ILE A 128 -13.39 -4.20 -6.35
CA ILE A 128 -12.47 -3.72 -7.39
C ILE A 128 -13.31 -3.27 -8.58
N SER A 129 -13.10 -2.06 -9.07
CA SER A 129 -13.74 -1.60 -10.30
C SER A 129 -13.07 -2.21 -11.52
N ASN A 130 -13.85 -2.55 -12.54
CA ASN A 130 -13.34 -2.94 -13.86
C ASN A 130 -13.41 -1.77 -14.88
N CYS A 131 -13.77 -0.57 -14.43
CA CYS A 131 -13.94 0.62 -15.27
C CYS A 131 -12.61 1.36 -15.46
N GLY A 132 -11.55 0.64 -15.80
CA GLY A 132 -10.18 1.15 -15.89
C GLY A 132 -9.18 0.15 -15.31
N GLU A 133 -7.93 0.57 -15.18
CA GLU A 133 -6.85 -0.29 -14.70
C GLU A 133 -6.71 -0.17 -13.17
N TYR A 134 -7.51 -0.94 -12.42
CA TYR A 134 -7.55 -0.88 -10.96
C TYR A 134 -6.61 -1.88 -10.25
N TRP A 135 -5.87 -2.68 -10.99
CA TRP A 135 -4.87 -3.58 -10.43
C TRP A 135 -3.66 -3.74 -11.34
N LEU A 136 -2.52 -4.03 -10.73
CA LEU A 136 -1.27 -4.34 -11.40
C LEU A 136 -0.69 -5.60 -10.76
N LYS A 137 -0.29 -6.58 -11.57
CA LYS A 137 0.37 -7.79 -11.08
C LYS A 137 1.84 -7.50 -10.81
N ALA A 138 2.33 -7.85 -9.62
CA ALA A 138 3.74 -7.72 -9.32
C ALA A 138 4.54 -8.83 -10.03
N ASN A 139 5.64 -8.43 -10.68
CA ASN A 139 6.61 -9.37 -11.20
C ASN A 139 7.44 -9.92 -10.01
N ARG A 140 7.51 -11.24 -9.85
CA ARG A 140 8.30 -11.84 -8.74
C ARG A 140 9.82 -11.72 -8.93
N LYS A 141 10.28 -11.33 -10.12
CA LYS A 141 11.71 -11.29 -10.50
C LYS A 141 12.25 -9.87 -10.61
N SER A 142 11.40 -8.85 -10.57
CA SER A 142 11.77 -7.45 -10.69
C SER A 142 10.79 -6.59 -9.90
N ASP A 143 11.19 -5.38 -9.50
CA ASP A 143 10.31 -4.43 -8.81
C ASP A 143 9.30 -3.75 -9.76
N THR A 144 8.80 -4.50 -10.74
CA THR A 144 7.91 -3.99 -11.79
C THR A 144 6.49 -4.51 -11.60
N LEU A 145 5.53 -3.62 -11.75
CA LEU A 145 4.09 -3.83 -11.71
C LEU A 145 3.53 -3.80 -13.13
N ILE A 146 2.80 -4.84 -13.53
CA ILE A 146 2.31 -5.01 -14.89
C ILE A 146 0.78 -5.04 -14.86
N GLY A 147 0.17 -4.05 -15.51
CA GLY A 147 -1.27 -4.00 -15.77
C GLY A 147 -1.58 -4.28 -17.23
N SER A 148 -2.83 -4.04 -17.62
CA SER A 148 -3.29 -4.19 -19.01
C SER A 148 -2.81 -3.06 -19.92
N GLU A 149 -2.61 -1.86 -19.37
CA GLU A 149 -2.22 -0.64 -20.09
C GLU A 149 -0.88 -0.07 -19.59
N SER A 150 -0.52 -0.32 -18.33
CA SER A 150 0.65 0.27 -17.70
C SER A 150 1.69 -0.78 -17.29
N THR A 151 2.97 -0.39 -17.38
CA THR A 151 4.07 -1.03 -16.67
C THR A 151 4.74 0.01 -15.78
N ILE A 152 4.80 -0.25 -14.48
CA ILE A 152 5.19 0.73 -13.46
C ILE A 152 6.26 0.13 -12.55
N GLU A 153 7.35 0.84 -12.33
CA GLU A 153 8.30 0.50 -11.26
C GLU A 153 7.65 0.78 -9.90
N LEU A 154 7.76 -0.17 -8.97
CA LEU A 154 7.15 -0.10 -7.63
C LEU A 154 7.58 1.19 -6.91
N ASN A 155 8.85 1.56 -6.97
CA ASN A 155 9.37 2.81 -6.38
C ASN A 155 8.73 4.07 -6.98
N ARG A 156 8.40 4.05 -8.27
CA ARG A 156 7.71 5.17 -8.92
C ARG A 156 6.28 5.29 -8.42
N LEU A 157 5.61 4.15 -8.19
CA LEU A 157 4.28 4.15 -7.58
C LEU A 157 4.33 4.65 -6.14
N MET A 158 5.33 4.22 -5.37
CA MET A 158 5.53 4.69 -4.00
C MET A 158 5.72 6.20 -3.96
N GLY A 159 6.49 6.76 -4.89
CA GLY A 159 6.65 8.22 -5.04
C GLY A 159 5.36 8.98 -5.37
N LEU A 160 4.41 8.37 -6.07
CA LEU A 160 3.09 8.98 -6.33
C LEU A 160 2.32 9.22 -5.03
N TYR A 161 2.48 8.31 -4.07
CA TYR A 161 1.82 8.36 -2.78
C TYR A 161 2.72 8.84 -1.67
N ASP A 162 3.90 9.40 -1.99
CA ASP A 162 4.79 9.90 -0.97
C ASP A 162 4.15 11.11 -0.24
N ARG A 163 3.77 10.86 1.01
CA ARG A 163 3.16 11.83 1.93
C ARG A 163 4.19 12.42 2.89
N THR A 164 5.50 12.35 2.60
CA THR A 164 6.54 12.87 3.51
C THR A 164 6.30 14.33 3.91
N LYS A 165 5.77 15.15 2.99
CA LYS A 165 5.38 16.54 3.24
C LYS A 165 4.25 16.71 4.28
N ASP A 166 3.48 15.67 4.54
CA ASP A 166 2.38 15.68 5.50
C ASP A 166 2.87 15.35 6.92
N LEU A 167 4.09 14.82 7.07
CA LEU A 167 4.69 14.56 8.37
C LEU A 167 5.10 15.87 9.04
N THR A 168 4.68 16.03 10.28
CA THR A 168 5.07 17.16 11.11
C THR A 168 6.46 16.95 11.72
N PRO A 169 7.14 18.00 12.21
CA PRO A 169 8.38 17.85 12.96
C PRO A 169 8.27 16.91 14.17
N ALA A 170 7.08 16.80 14.78
CA ALA A 170 6.82 15.86 15.86
C ALA A 170 6.79 14.40 15.38
N ASP A 171 6.20 14.14 14.21
CA ASP A 171 6.21 12.80 13.59
C ASP A 171 7.64 12.37 13.28
N PHE A 172 8.43 13.24 12.65
CA PHE A 172 9.86 12.98 12.40
C PHE A 172 10.61 12.68 13.70
N LYS A 173 10.41 13.50 14.74
CA LYS A 173 11.05 13.27 16.04
C LYS A 173 10.70 11.89 16.59
N GLU A 174 9.43 11.53 16.60
CA GLU A 174 8.96 10.26 17.15
C GLU A 174 9.52 9.05 16.37
N ILE A 175 9.43 9.09 15.04
CA ILE A 175 9.90 8.01 14.16
C ILE A 175 11.40 7.78 14.34
N PHE A 176 12.21 8.85 14.25
CA PHE A 176 13.66 8.73 14.37
C PHE A 176 14.09 8.35 15.79
N GLN A 177 13.44 8.87 16.83
CA GLN A 177 13.75 8.47 18.21
C GLN A 177 13.51 6.97 18.41
N LYS A 178 12.34 6.46 17.98
CA LYS A 178 12.01 5.04 18.09
C LYS A 178 12.96 4.15 17.29
N ALA A 179 13.44 4.61 16.13
CA ALA A 179 14.39 3.87 15.34
C ALA A 179 15.76 3.76 16.01
N LEU A 180 16.28 4.87 16.52
CA LEU A 180 17.58 4.90 17.20
C LEU A 180 17.55 4.19 18.57
N ASP A 181 16.36 4.08 19.17
CA ASP A 181 16.11 3.32 20.40
C ASP A 181 15.67 1.87 20.14
N PHE A 182 15.65 1.42 18.88
CA PHE A 182 15.24 0.06 18.55
C PHE A 182 16.17 -0.97 19.23
N PRO A 183 15.65 -1.96 19.99
CA PRO A 183 16.46 -2.84 20.82
C PRO A 183 17.61 -3.53 20.09
N ASP A 184 17.36 -4.06 18.89
CA ASP A 184 18.35 -4.84 18.15
C ASP A 184 19.48 -3.96 17.61
N LEU A 185 19.22 -2.66 17.45
CA LEU A 185 20.23 -1.69 17.04
C LEU A 185 21.21 -1.33 18.17
N GLN A 186 20.79 -1.51 19.45
CA GLN A 186 21.54 -0.96 20.59
C GLN A 186 22.94 -1.54 20.73
N GLN A 187 23.10 -2.82 20.44
CA GLN A 187 24.38 -3.52 20.55
C GLN A 187 25.46 -2.95 19.61
N TYR A 188 25.06 -2.41 18.46
CA TYR A 188 25.97 -1.96 17.40
C TYR A 188 26.62 -0.60 17.66
N TYR A 189 26.09 0.18 18.61
CA TYR A 189 26.70 1.48 18.95
C TYR A 189 28.06 1.35 19.63
N HIS A 190 28.34 0.24 20.32
CA HIS A 190 29.64 -0.04 20.97
C HIS A 190 30.26 1.15 21.74
N THR A 191 29.44 1.95 22.42
CA THR A 191 29.87 3.22 23.05
C THR A 191 30.85 3.06 24.20
N ASP A 192 30.95 1.85 24.75
CA ASP A 192 31.89 1.51 25.81
C ASP A 192 33.32 1.34 25.27
N PHE A 193 33.45 0.98 23.99
CA PHE A 193 34.74 0.81 23.31
C PHE A 193 35.15 2.07 22.54
N ASP A 194 34.19 2.78 21.95
CA ASP A 194 34.43 3.98 21.17
C ASP A 194 33.47 5.11 21.56
N SER A 195 33.99 6.03 22.38
CA SER A 195 33.23 7.18 22.88
C SER A 195 32.76 8.15 21.78
N THR A 196 33.38 8.13 20.59
CA THR A 196 32.94 8.97 19.46
C THR A 196 31.56 8.56 18.95
N ARG A 197 31.16 7.29 19.19
CA ARG A 197 29.87 6.73 18.82
C ARG A 197 28.70 7.21 19.66
N LYS A 198 28.97 7.90 20.77
CA LYS A 198 27.93 8.58 21.55
C LYS A 198 27.29 9.72 20.77
N GLN A 199 28.01 10.33 19.83
CA GLN A 199 27.42 11.31 18.91
C GLN A 199 26.84 10.58 17.71
N VAL A 200 25.51 10.51 17.64
CA VAL A 200 24.82 9.98 16.46
C VAL A 200 24.76 11.06 15.39
N ILE A 201 25.18 10.68 14.19
CA ILE A 201 25.14 11.51 12.98
C ILE A 201 24.32 10.75 11.94
N ILE A 202 23.38 11.43 11.29
CA ILE A 202 22.58 10.88 10.20
C ILE A 202 22.96 11.59 8.90
N LYS A 203 23.45 10.83 7.93
CA LYS A 203 23.55 11.23 6.54
C LYS A 203 22.15 11.22 5.95
N TYR A 204 21.58 12.40 5.74
CA TYR A 204 20.23 12.56 5.20
C TYR A 204 20.27 12.86 3.70
N PHE A 205 19.27 12.37 2.96
CA PHE A 205 19.06 12.69 1.56
C PHE A 205 17.73 13.45 1.38
N GLY A 206 17.74 14.56 0.63
CA GLY A 206 16.55 15.40 0.38
C GLY A 206 16.65 16.82 0.93
N ASP A 207 15.54 17.58 0.85
CA ASP A 207 15.47 18.93 1.43
C ASP A 207 15.65 18.85 2.95
N ALA A 208 16.83 19.26 3.43
CA ALA A 208 17.27 19.21 4.83
C ALA A 208 16.44 20.10 5.79
N ASN A 209 15.26 20.57 5.37
CA ASN A 209 14.44 21.56 6.06
C ASN A 209 13.36 20.97 6.98
N HIS A 210 13.31 19.65 7.19
CA HIS A 210 12.40 19.02 8.17
C HIS A 210 12.94 19.19 9.62
N ASN A 211 13.21 20.44 10.03
CA ASN A 211 13.63 20.84 11.38
C ASN A 211 14.84 20.07 11.97
N ASN A 212 15.78 19.60 11.14
CA ASN A 212 17.04 18.95 11.58
C ASN A 212 16.88 17.87 12.67
N LEU A 213 15.73 17.19 12.73
CA LEU A 213 15.40 16.25 13.81
C LEU A 213 15.56 16.86 15.22
N GLN A 214 15.22 18.14 15.37
CA GLN A 214 15.30 18.85 16.64
C GLN A 214 14.54 18.08 17.74
N GLY A 215 15.22 17.78 18.84
CA GLY A 215 14.66 17.03 19.95
C GLY A 215 14.77 15.51 19.84
N VAL A 216 15.32 14.96 18.76
CA VAL A 216 15.79 13.58 18.72
C VAL A 216 17.17 13.51 19.37
N SER A 217 17.33 12.60 20.34
CA SER A 217 18.57 12.46 21.09
C SER A 217 18.94 11.00 21.30
N LYS A 218 20.24 10.73 21.39
CA LYS A 218 20.77 9.43 21.76
C LYS A 218 22.00 9.61 22.64
N PHE A 219 22.12 8.81 23.69
CA PHE A 219 23.19 8.92 24.69
C PHE A 219 23.33 10.35 25.26
N ASP A 220 22.19 10.97 25.59
CA ASP A 220 22.06 12.36 26.08
C ASP A 220 22.60 13.44 25.14
N ARG A 221 22.74 13.13 23.84
CA ARG A 221 23.19 14.06 22.80
C ARG A 221 22.16 14.21 21.70
N GLN A 222 21.96 15.43 21.23
CA GLN A 222 21.12 15.73 20.07
C GLN A 222 21.71 15.01 18.84
N VAL A 223 20.84 14.38 18.06
CA VAL A 223 21.22 13.78 16.77
C VAL A 223 21.54 14.90 15.78
N ILE A 224 22.64 14.74 15.04
CA ILE A 224 23.10 15.71 14.05
C ILE A 224 22.81 15.17 12.65
N ILE A 225 22.24 15.99 11.80
CA ILE A 225 22.13 15.70 10.37
C ILE A 225 23.33 16.31 9.65
N LYS A 226 23.93 15.55 8.73
CA LYS A 226 24.96 16.05 7.82
C LYS A 226 24.70 15.60 6.39
N THR A 227 25.14 16.41 5.45
CA THR A 227 25.19 16.02 4.03
C THR A 227 26.36 15.06 3.79
N GLU A 228 26.34 14.38 2.64
CA GLU A 228 27.45 13.53 2.23
C GLU A 228 28.78 14.32 2.06
N GLU A 229 28.70 15.56 1.58
CA GLU A 229 29.86 16.42 1.39
C GLU A 229 30.52 16.80 2.72
N GLU A 230 29.72 17.14 3.74
CA GLU A 230 30.21 17.46 5.08
C GLU A 230 30.87 16.26 5.74
N ILE A 231 30.24 15.07 5.65
CA ILE A 231 30.79 13.82 6.18
C ILE A 231 32.15 13.50 5.54
N LYS A 232 32.25 13.62 4.21
CA LYS A 232 33.51 13.39 3.47
C LYS A 232 34.59 14.40 3.86
N LYS A 233 34.24 15.69 3.94
CA LYS A 233 35.17 16.78 4.29
C LYS A 233 35.71 16.65 5.70
N GLU A 234 34.86 16.24 6.65
CA GLU A 234 35.23 16.09 8.07
C GLU A 234 35.83 14.69 8.37
N GLY A 235 35.85 13.77 7.40
CA GLY A 235 36.39 12.42 7.58
C GLY A 235 35.57 11.58 8.56
N ILE A 236 34.26 11.85 8.69
CA ILE A 236 33.38 11.15 9.62
C ILE A 236 33.13 9.73 9.11
N LYS A 237 33.52 8.73 9.91
CA LYS A 237 33.28 7.31 9.62
C LYS A 237 32.07 6.74 10.36
N ASN A 238 31.78 7.28 11.53
CA ASN A 238 30.66 6.89 12.37
C ASN A 238 29.42 7.74 12.04
N TYR A 239 28.57 7.24 11.15
CA TYR A 239 27.30 7.86 10.81
C TYR A 239 26.30 6.80 10.39
N PHE A 240 25.01 7.04 10.61
CA PHE A 240 23.93 6.30 9.98
C PHE A 240 23.59 6.96 8.66
N GLY A 241 23.30 6.20 7.62
CA GLY A 241 22.68 6.76 6.42
C GLY A 241 21.22 6.35 6.33
N LEU A 242 20.38 7.27 5.86
CA LEU A 242 19.03 6.94 5.43
C LEU A 242 19.15 6.32 4.03
N GLY A 243 18.73 5.06 3.88
CA GLY A 243 18.77 4.33 2.61
C GLY A 243 17.48 4.47 1.82
N ASP A 244 16.39 4.01 2.43
CA ASP A 244 15.03 4.06 1.90
C ASP A 244 14.13 4.82 2.86
N TRP A 245 13.23 5.63 2.31
CA TRP A 245 12.24 6.40 3.06
C TRP A 245 10.96 6.51 2.24
N VAL A 246 9.89 5.91 2.76
CA VAL A 246 8.61 5.82 2.07
C VAL A 246 7.51 6.18 3.04
N CYS A 247 6.86 7.32 2.81
CA CYS A 247 5.76 7.77 3.63
C CYS A 247 4.42 7.56 2.93
N GLY A 248 3.58 6.69 3.49
CA GLY A 248 2.18 6.52 3.11
C GLY A 248 1.24 7.38 3.96
N THR A 249 -0.07 7.08 3.92
CA THR A 249 -1.10 7.87 4.64
C THR A 249 -0.98 7.77 6.17
N ASN A 250 -0.60 6.60 6.70
CA ASN A 250 -0.42 6.34 8.14
C ASN A 250 0.72 5.35 8.38
N SER A 251 1.70 5.34 7.49
CA SER A 251 2.76 4.35 7.44
C SER A 251 4.06 5.01 7.01
N VAL A 252 5.18 4.60 7.59
CA VAL A 252 6.52 5.01 7.15
C VAL A 252 7.41 3.78 7.09
N ARG A 253 7.93 3.43 5.92
CA ARG A 253 9.06 2.50 5.82
C ARG A 253 10.33 3.32 5.84
N MET A 254 11.27 2.89 6.68
CA MET A 254 12.57 3.52 6.81
C MET A 254 13.66 2.47 6.82
N GLN A 255 14.72 2.68 6.05
CA GLN A 255 15.96 1.92 6.16
C GLN A 255 17.09 2.81 6.65
N LEU A 256 17.75 2.37 7.73
CA LEU A 256 18.96 2.96 8.26
C LEU A 256 20.11 1.98 8.06
N TYR A 257 21.15 2.41 7.34
CA TYR A 257 22.39 1.64 7.24
C TYR A 257 23.46 2.26 8.13
N TYR A 258 24.32 1.43 8.70
CA TYR A 258 25.41 1.84 9.59
C TYR A 258 26.75 1.29 9.07
N PRO A 259 27.46 2.05 8.21
CA PRO A 259 28.61 1.52 7.46
C PRO A 259 29.75 0.97 8.32
N ILE A 260 29.99 1.54 9.51
CA ILE A 260 31.11 1.10 10.36
C ILE A 260 30.88 -0.30 10.93
N GLU A 261 29.63 -0.72 11.05
CA GLU A 261 29.22 -2.05 11.51
C GLU A 261 28.77 -2.95 10.36
N GLY A 262 28.65 -2.41 9.14
CA GLY A 262 28.17 -3.15 7.98
C GLY A 262 26.75 -3.69 8.18
N ILE A 263 25.86 -2.93 8.84
CA ILE A 263 24.47 -3.36 9.04
C ILE A 263 23.48 -2.46 8.32
N THR A 264 22.34 -3.04 7.96
CA THR A 264 21.15 -2.31 7.54
C THR A 264 19.94 -2.75 8.36
N LEU A 265 19.23 -1.76 8.91
CA LEU A 265 18.00 -1.91 9.67
C LEU A 265 16.83 -1.35 8.86
N SER A 266 15.86 -2.20 8.52
CA SER A 266 14.59 -1.84 7.90
C SER A 266 13.47 -1.85 8.94
N LEU A 267 12.73 -0.75 9.05
CA LEU A 267 11.62 -0.57 9.98
C LEU A 267 10.35 -0.15 9.24
N MET A 268 9.23 -0.78 9.59
CA MET A 268 7.90 -0.40 9.12
C MET A 268 7.08 0.19 10.28
N PHE A 269 6.92 1.51 10.26
CA PHE A 269 6.09 2.25 11.19
C PHE A 269 4.64 2.32 10.70
N LYS A 270 3.68 2.21 11.63
CA LYS A 270 2.28 2.54 11.40
C LYS A 270 1.77 3.48 12.49
N LYS A 271 0.93 4.43 12.11
CA LYS A 271 0.28 5.35 13.05
C LYS A 271 -0.99 4.70 13.61
N ILE A 272 -0.98 4.33 14.89
CA ILE A 272 -2.08 3.67 15.60
C ILE A 272 -2.46 4.57 16.78
N ASN A 273 -3.74 4.94 16.90
CA ASN A 273 -4.21 5.87 17.94
C ASN A 273 -3.39 7.17 18.04
N ASN A 274 -2.97 7.70 16.88
CA ASN A 274 -2.14 8.90 16.75
C ASN A 274 -0.67 8.76 17.23
N GLU A 275 -0.19 7.54 17.50
CA GLU A 275 1.20 7.24 17.86
C GLU A 275 1.87 6.35 16.81
N TRP A 276 3.16 6.58 16.54
CA TRP A 276 3.93 5.77 15.60
C TRP A 276 4.43 4.49 16.29
N THR A 277 4.06 3.35 15.72
CA THR A 277 4.42 2.01 16.23
C THR A 277 5.18 1.22 15.18
N ILE A 278 6.28 0.58 15.57
CA ILE A 278 7.01 -0.35 14.71
C ILE A 278 6.19 -1.64 14.61
N THR A 279 5.80 -2.03 13.40
CA THR A 279 4.93 -3.20 13.13
C THR A 279 5.64 -4.35 12.43
N SER A 280 6.76 -4.05 11.77
CA SER A 280 7.66 -5.03 11.18
C SER A 280 9.07 -4.46 11.18
N ASN A 281 10.07 -5.33 11.28
CA ASN A 281 11.47 -4.96 11.20
C ASN A 281 12.28 -6.09 10.56
N ALA A 282 13.44 -5.75 10.02
CA ALA A 282 14.47 -6.69 9.62
C ALA A 282 15.83 -6.01 9.79
N LEU A 283 16.79 -6.73 10.36
CA LEU A 283 18.18 -6.30 10.49
C LEU A 283 19.06 -7.35 9.82
N TRP A 284 19.99 -6.91 8.99
CA TRP A 284 20.97 -7.80 8.35
C TRP A 284 22.33 -7.13 8.25
N GLU A 285 23.36 -7.98 8.20
CA GLU A 285 24.75 -7.60 7.95
C GLU A 285 25.03 -7.66 6.44
N GLU A 286 25.83 -6.72 5.93
CA GLU A 286 26.26 -6.58 4.53
C GLU A 286 27.61 -7.26 4.26
#